data_AF-A0A409XG64-F1
#
_entry.id   AF-A0A409XG64-F1
#
_cell.length_a   1.000
_cell.length_b   1.000
_cell.length_c   1.000
_cell.angle_alpha   90.00
_cell.angle_beta   90.00
_cell.angle_gamma   90.00
#
_symmetry.space_group_name_H-M   'P 1'
#
loop_
_entity.id
_entity.type
_entity.pdbx_description
1 polymer ?
#
loop_
_entity_poly.entity_id
_entity_poly.type
_entity_poly.pdbx_seq_one_letter_code
_entity_poly.pdbx_strand_id
1 'polypeptide(L)'
;MVDDDRPNLSPLLPKVERKELKPIYLIHLDLYPHMHTIDRSMEPEEGYGRKDAILSTHMDVPIDHDHEKFPGDHRSVTFVGQPFPLDDAHEHLSRLRRWGLTFVRFLVTWEAVEHAGPGIYDIEYLAYIRKLLSMLPQYGLTAFVSMHQDVWSRYSGGSGAPAWTLEVVGFDLHAIEETGAAWLHGQRGGGHVETERGLWPCGYHKLTASTMSTCFWAGDIFAPKLLVKNKHNQDVPIQQFLQNSFLDMWEMVAGAVGDLDGMMNEPHPGYVNVALHAFNYNTDLHLSHIPAFQSFQLGAGHPTLVPTYTRSFHMPTKLTSYTTLNTAKVKAWRPDGPTQGRCLWEYHDVWRWNEVTDKAVVLRKSYFRQHPDTGAKIDWYTDMYHPLVNKWSERTRKASSDSKIVFLEPLPNEGMFPLKAFYWGQKGTRENFALQIRNIVENGYGSLGETPVLIGECGIPMDMNKKEAFETDDFIWQTRMMDAMITALEKSLVGFTLLAPTTVCLTYSDLYT
;
A
#
# COMPACT_ATOMS: atom_id res chain seq x y z
N MET A 1 -25.60 14.15 76.35
CA MET A 1 -25.32 12.73 76.03
C MET A 1 -25.48 12.65 74.51
N VAL A 2 -24.38 12.64 73.75
CA VAL A 2 -23.80 11.42 73.13
C VAL A 2 -24.88 10.81 72.22
N ASP A 3 -24.85 10.81 70.89
CA ASP A 3 -23.85 10.47 69.86
C ASP A 3 -24.41 10.99 68.51
N ASP A 4 -23.63 11.60 67.62
CA ASP A 4 -22.88 11.00 66.50
C ASP A 4 -23.71 10.81 65.23
N ASP A 5 -23.67 11.82 64.34
CA ASP A 5 -24.09 11.71 62.94
C ASP A 5 -23.20 12.63 62.08
N ARG A 6 -21.89 12.39 62.17
CA ARG A 6 -20.92 12.87 61.18
C ARG A 6 -20.65 11.74 60.17
N PRO A 7 -21.06 11.86 58.90
CA PRO A 7 -20.72 10.84 57.91
C PRO A 7 -19.22 10.88 57.58
N ASN A 8 -18.53 9.91 58.17
CA ASN A 8 -17.31 9.20 57.77
C ASN A 8 -16.48 9.78 56.60
N LEU A 9 -15.28 10.27 56.93
CA LEU A 9 -14.19 10.62 56.01
C LEU A 9 -13.05 9.62 56.18
N SER A 10 -12.84 8.74 55.20
CA SER A 10 -11.51 8.21 54.78
C SER A 10 -11.67 7.36 53.50
N PRO A 11 -10.62 7.18 52.68
CA PRO A 11 -10.24 8.09 51.62
C PRO A 11 -10.55 7.46 50.25
N LEU A 12 -11.03 8.29 49.32
CA LEU A 12 -11.06 7.96 47.90
C LEU A 12 -9.62 7.71 47.44
N LEU A 13 -9.25 6.43 47.35
CA LEU A 13 -8.10 5.98 46.58
C LEU A 13 -8.20 6.62 45.19
N PRO A 14 -7.13 7.25 44.67
CA PRO A 14 -7.16 7.80 43.33
C PRO A 14 -7.53 6.67 42.36
N LYS A 15 -8.64 6.87 41.64
CA LYS A 15 -8.93 6.08 40.45
C LYS A 15 -7.68 6.17 39.58
N VAL A 16 -7.06 5.02 39.33
CA VAL A 16 -6.01 4.87 38.33
C VAL A 16 -6.61 5.40 37.03
N GLU A 17 -6.15 6.58 36.59
CA GLU A 17 -6.41 7.07 35.25
C GLU A 17 -5.90 5.98 34.29
N ARG A 18 -6.84 5.32 33.61
CA ARG A 18 -6.50 4.65 32.36
C ARG A 18 -5.94 5.74 31.46
N LYS A 19 -4.63 5.71 31.20
CA LYS A 19 -4.05 6.48 30.10
C LYS A 19 -4.82 6.10 28.84
N GLU A 20 -5.73 6.97 28.42
CA GLU A 20 -6.38 6.88 27.13
C GLU A 20 -5.29 6.88 26.06
N LEU A 21 -5.35 5.88 25.18
CA LEU A 21 -4.56 5.80 23.98
C LEU A 21 -4.82 7.08 23.18
N LYS A 22 -3.79 7.90 22.95
CA LYS A 22 -3.84 8.91 21.88
C LYS A 22 -3.19 8.29 20.64
N PRO A 23 -3.95 7.64 19.74
CA PRO A 23 -3.43 7.25 18.43
C PRO A 23 -2.91 8.50 17.70
N ILE A 24 -1.93 8.36 16.81
CA ILE A 24 -1.53 9.42 15.87
C ILE A 24 -2.19 9.10 14.53
N TYR A 25 -2.86 10.08 13.92
CA TYR A 25 -3.58 9.88 12.67
C TYR A 25 -2.67 10.14 11.48
N LEU A 26 -2.56 9.17 10.58
CA LEU A 26 -1.76 9.31 9.37
C LEU A 26 -2.70 9.48 8.19
N ILE A 27 -2.42 10.48 7.34
CA ILE A 27 -3.20 10.70 6.12
C ILE A 27 -2.31 10.43 4.92
N HIS A 28 -2.75 9.50 4.07
CA HIS A 28 -2.11 9.20 2.80
C HIS A 28 -2.62 10.16 1.72
N LEU A 29 -1.67 10.75 0.97
CA LEU A 29 -1.93 11.69 -0.10
C LEU A 29 -1.04 11.35 -1.29
N ASP A 30 -1.56 10.51 -2.19
CA ASP A 30 -1.08 10.42 -3.57
C ASP A 30 -1.43 11.72 -4.33
N LEU A 31 -0.72 12.81 -4.02
CA LEU A 31 -0.78 14.04 -4.77
C LEU A 31 0.02 13.89 -6.08
N TYR A 32 -0.44 13.01 -6.97
CA TYR A 32 0.01 12.98 -8.36
C TYR A 32 -0.88 13.91 -9.19
N PRO A 33 -0.47 15.16 -9.46
CA PRO A 33 -1.28 16.00 -10.34
C PRO A 33 -1.32 15.37 -11.74
N HIS A 34 -2.52 15.17 -12.28
CA HIS A 34 -2.72 14.94 -13.70
C HIS A 34 -2.37 16.22 -14.48
N MET A 35 -1.09 16.49 -14.70
CA MET A 35 -0.64 17.62 -15.49
C MET A 35 -0.48 17.23 -16.96
N HIS A 36 -1.51 17.53 -17.74
CA HIS A 36 -1.34 17.75 -19.17
C HIS A 36 -1.07 19.24 -19.36
N THR A 37 0.19 19.58 -19.59
CA THR A 37 0.74 20.92 -19.92
C THR A 37 0.71 21.99 -18.81
N ILE A 38 1.90 22.39 -18.35
CA ILE A 38 2.09 23.62 -17.56
C ILE A 38 2.21 24.81 -18.54
N ASP A 39 1.49 25.89 -18.25
CA ASP A 39 1.58 27.17 -18.97
C ASP A 39 2.97 27.80 -18.79
N ARG A 40 3.59 28.22 -19.90
CA ARG A 40 5.00 28.65 -20.02
C ARG A 40 5.27 30.09 -19.55
N SER A 41 4.35 30.70 -18.81
CA SER A 41 4.37 32.15 -18.52
C SER A 41 5.00 32.55 -17.17
N MET A 42 5.71 31.64 -16.48
CA MET A 42 6.10 31.86 -15.08
C MET A 42 7.57 32.27 -14.92
N GLU A 43 7.82 33.47 -14.38
CA GLU A 43 9.13 33.97 -13.92
C GLU A 43 9.40 33.62 -12.43
N PRO A 44 10.67 33.51 -11.98
CA PRO A 44 11.00 33.13 -10.60
C PRO A 44 11.03 34.32 -9.63
N GLU A 45 10.46 34.14 -8.43
CA GLU A 45 10.71 34.97 -7.25
C GLU A 45 11.34 34.13 -6.13
N GLU A 46 12.34 34.71 -5.45
CA GLU A 46 13.08 34.11 -4.33
C GLU A 46 12.35 34.25 -2.97
N GLY A 47 12.53 33.27 -2.07
CA GLY A 47 12.48 33.52 -0.62
C GLY A 47 11.94 32.43 0.32
N TYR A 48 12.87 31.76 1.01
CA TYR A 48 12.91 31.32 2.43
C TYR A 48 11.77 30.50 3.13
N GLY A 49 12.20 29.41 3.81
CA GLY A 49 11.51 28.76 4.96
C GLY A 49 12.13 27.39 5.32
N ARG A 50 12.34 27.07 6.61
CA ARG A 50 12.79 25.76 7.14
C ARG A 50 11.59 25.05 7.79
N LYS A 51 11.33 23.76 7.52
CA LYS A 51 11.46 22.60 8.44
C LYS A 51 10.90 21.28 7.84
N ASP A 52 11.54 20.19 8.26
CA ASP A 52 11.08 18.78 8.32
C ASP A 52 10.50 18.15 7.05
N ALA A 53 11.39 17.65 6.19
CA ALA A 53 11.06 16.68 5.14
C ALA A 53 11.67 15.29 5.48
N ILE A 54 11.16 14.22 4.89
CA ILE A 54 11.54 12.82 5.18
C ILE A 54 11.70 12.07 3.85
N LEU A 55 12.45 10.97 3.74
CA LEU A 55 12.69 10.24 2.47
C LEU A 55 12.15 8.79 2.54
N SER A 56 11.46 8.28 1.50
CA SER A 56 11.17 6.84 1.28
C SER A 56 11.70 6.31 -0.07
N THR A 57 12.73 5.47 -0.04
CA THR A 57 13.40 4.94 -1.26
C THR A 57 12.80 3.64 -1.76
N HIS A 58 12.99 3.34 -3.06
CA HIS A 58 12.73 2.05 -3.73
C HIS A 58 13.33 0.86 -2.95
N MET A 59 12.63 0.38 -1.94
CA MET A 59 13.04 -0.74 -1.05
C MET A 59 12.24 -2.02 -1.35
N ASP A 60 11.44 -1.98 -2.41
CA ASP A 60 10.33 -2.91 -2.64
C ASP A 60 10.66 -4.07 -3.58
N VAL A 61 11.90 -4.10 -4.10
CA VAL A 61 12.41 -5.12 -5.03
C VAL A 61 13.74 -5.64 -4.48
N PRO A 62 13.99 -6.97 -4.53
CA PRO A 62 15.25 -7.53 -4.05
C PRO A 62 16.44 -7.03 -4.88
N ILE A 63 17.62 -6.93 -4.27
CA ILE A 63 18.83 -6.41 -4.92
C ILE A 63 19.34 -7.33 -6.04
N ASP A 64 19.03 -8.62 -5.94
CA ASP A 64 19.41 -9.66 -6.88
C ASP A 64 18.24 -10.05 -7.82
N HIS A 65 17.23 -9.18 -7.96
CA HIS A 65 16.09 -9.42 -8.85
C HIS A 65 16.55 -9.67 -10.30
N ASP A 66 16.19 -10.84 -10.83
CA ASP A 66 16.53 -11.26 -12.17
C ASP A 66 15.27 -11.39 -13.04
N HIS A 67 15.14 -10.50 -14.02
CA HIS A 67 14.00 -10.48 -14.94
C HIS A 67 13.80 -11.79 -15.71
N GLU A 68 14.89 -12.51 -16.01
CA GLU A 68 14.84 -13.76 -16.78
C GLU A 68 14.40 -14.95 -15.92
N LYS A 69 14.72 -14.92 -14.62
CA LYS A 69 14.32 -15.96 -13.68
C LYS A 69 12.93 -15.72 -13.09
N PHE A 70 12.47 -14.48 -13.05
CA PHE A 70 11.15 -14.14 -12.54
C PHE A 70 10.02 -14.85 -13.34
N PRO A 71 9.06 -15.53 -12.69
CA PRO A 71 8.75 -15.51 -11.25
C PRO A 71 9.36 -16.66 -10.40
N GLY A 72 10.29 -17.46 -10.92
CA GLY A 72 10.69 -18.75 -10.34
C GLY A 72 11.73 -18.73 -9.20
N ASP A 73 12.43 -17.64 -8.97
CA ASP A 73 13.54 -17.51 -8.01
C ASP A 73 13.13 -16.92 -6.65
N HIS A 74 11.83 -16.75 -6.42
CA HIS A 74 11.26 -16.02 -5.28
C HIS A 74 11.69 -16.53 -3.88
N ARG A 75 12.22 -17.75 -3.77
CA ARG A 75 12.63 -18.36 -2.50
C ARG A 75 14.07 -18.07 -2.10
N SER A 76 14.87 -17.50 -3.00
CA SER A 76 16.30 -17.27 -2.79
C SER A 76 16.73 -15.83 -2.98
N VAL A 77 15.78 -14.91 -3.15
CA VAL A 77 16.05 -13.48 -3.31
C VAL A 77 16.60 -12.86 -2.03
N THR A 78 17.34 -11.76 -2.14
CA THR A 78 17.85 -11.03 -0.98
C THR A 78 17.54 -9.55 -1.03
N PHE A 79 17.20 -9.00 0.15
CA PHE A 79 17.00 -7.58 0.37
C PHE A 79 18.14 -6.97 1.19
N VAL A 80 19.16 -7.75 1.55
CA VAL A 80 20.36 -7.25 2.23
C VAL A 80 21.06 -6.25 1.32
N GLY A 81 21.29 -5.04 1.84
CA GLY A 81 21.84 -3.95 1.04
C GLY A 81 20.80 -3.07 0.35
N GLN A 82 19.49 -3.30 0.55
CA GLN A 82 18.45 -2.35 0.19
C GLN A 82 18.15 -1.41 1.37
N PRO A 83 18.15 -0.08 1.18
CA PRO A 83 18.19 0.65 -0.10
C PRO A 83 19.60 0.88 -0.66
N PHE A 84 20.64 0.69 0.15
CA PHE A 84 22.05 0.82 -0.24
C PHE A 84 22.96 0.01 0.71
N PRO A 85 24.18 -0.38 0.27
CA PRO A 85 25.17 -1.01 1.13
C PRO A 85 25.49 -0.19 2.39
N LEU A 86 25.85 -0.86 3.49
CA LEU A 86 26.17 -0.16 4.75
C LEU A 86 27.35 0.81 4.62
N ASP A 87 28.29 0.54 3.72
CA ASP A 87 29.45 1.40 3.48
C ASP A 87 29.05 2.78 2.91
N ASP A 88 27.95 2.84 2.16
CA ASP A 88 27.41 4.07 1.58
C ASP A 88 26.49 4.84 2.55
N ALA A 89 26.11 4.20 3.67
CA ALA A 89 25.13 4.74 4.60
C ALA A 89 25.54 6.11 5.16
N HIS A 90 26.80 6.29 5.53
CA HIS A 90 27.30 7.55 6.08
C HIS A 90 27.11 8.73 5.11
N GLU A 91 27.30 8.51 3.81
CA GLU A 91 27.08 9.53 2.79
C GLU A 91 25.60 9.88 2.68
N HIS A 92 24.74 8.87 2.54
CA HIS A 92 23.30 9.07 2.41
C HIS A 92 22.69 9.75 3.64
N LEU A 93 23.03 9.30 4.84
CA LEU A 93 22.52 9.89 6.08
C LEU A 93 23.01 11.33 6.30
N SER A 94 24.27 11.63 5.94
CA SER A 94 24.80 13.00 5.95
C SER A 94 24.03 13.90 4.98
N ARG A 95 23.69 13.38 3.80
CA ARG A 95 22.93 14.10 2.77
C ARG A 95 21.52 14.43 3.24
N LEU A 96 20.80 13.46 3.82
CA LEU A 96 19.48 13.68 4.43
C LEU A 96 19.53 14.78 5.47
N ARG A 97 20.52 14.73 6.37
CA ARG A 97 20.70 15.76 7.40
C ARG A 97 21.02 17.14 6.80
N ARG A 98 21.83 17.21 5.74
CA ARG A 98 22.17 18.46 5.04
C ARG A 98 20.95 19.09 4.36
N TRP A 99 20.01 18.27 3.88
CA TRP A 99 18.71 18.74 3.37
C TRP A 99 17.76 19.23 4.47
N GLY A 100 18.15 19.12 5.74
CA GLY A 100 17.34 19.54 6.88
C GLY A 100 16.33 18.48 7.33
N LEU A 101 16.47 17.24 6.86
CA LEU A 101 15.60 16.14 7.25
C LEU A 101 15.98 15.65 8.66
N THR A 102 14.97 15.24 9.43
CA THR A 102 15.12 14.83 10.84
C THR A 102 14.49 13.47 11.13
N PHE A 103 13.68 12.96 10.21
CA PHE A 103 12.90 11.75 10.38
C PHE A 103 12.88 10.94 9.08
N VAL A 104 12.72 9.62 9.16
CA VAL A 104 12.81 8.65 8.05
C VAL A 104 11.64 7.67 8.11
N ARG A 105 10.92 7.52 6.99
CA ARG A 105 9.96 6.44 6.78
C ARG A 105 10.72 5.28 6.14
N PHE A 106 11.11 4.31 6.95
CA PHE A 106 11.90 3.17 6.49
C PHE A 106 10.96 2.04 6.08
N LEU A 107 10.94 1.71 4.79
CA LEU A 107 10.06 0.68 4.25
C LEU A 107 10.67 -0.70 4.47
N VAL A 108 9.83 -1.62 4.92
CA VAL A 108 10.12 -3.06 5.01
C VAL A 108 8.96 -3.77 4.36
N THR A 109 9.22 -4.66 3.41
CA THR A 109 8.20 -5.54 2.85
C THR A 109 8.15 -6.85 3.61
N TRP A 110 6.99 -7.52 3.62
CA TRP A 110 6.85 -8.86 4.19
C TRP A 110 7.79 -9.84 3.45
N GLU A 111 7.90 -9.70 2.13
CA GLU A 111 8.81 -10.48 1.31
C GLU A 111 10.27 -10.35 1.78
N ALA A 112 10.75 -9.15 2.11
CA ALA A 112 12.12 -8.97 2.57
C ALA A 112 12.46 -9.79 3.82
N VAL A 113 11.47 -10.06 4.67
CA VAL A 113 11.66 -10.79 5.93
C VAL A 113 11.37 -12.29 5.80
N GLU A 114 10.46 -12.70 4.89
CA GLU A 114 9.93 -14.07 4.85
C GLU A 114 9.75 -14.61 3.42
N HIS A 115 10.67 -14.31 2.49
CA HIS A 115 10.58 -14.73 1.08
C HIS A 115 10.65 -16.27 0.89
N ALA A 116 11.47 -16.97 1.69
CA ALA A 116 11.79 -18.39 1.48
C ALA A 116 10.60 -19.33 1.73
N GLY A 117 9.69 -18.95 2.63
CA GLY A 117 8.52 -19.72 3.00
C GLY A 117 7.99 -19.38 4.39
N PRO A 118 6.79 -19.88 4.75
CA PRO A 118 6.16 -19.57 6.03
C PRO A 118 7.01 -20.07 7.21
N GLY A 119 7.31 -19.18 8.14
CA GLY A 119 8.15 -19.37 9.32
C GLY A 119 9.66 -19.39 9.03
N ILE A 120 10.10 -19.10 7.80
CA ILE A 120 11.51 -19.09 7.40
C ILE A 120 11.93 -17.63 7.21
N TYR A 121 12.49 -17.04 8.27
CA TYR A 121 12.83 -15.63 8.30
C TYR A 121 14.26 -15.36 7.83
N ASP A 122 14.44 -14.27 7.07
CA ASP A 122 15.75 -13.74 6.70
C ASP A 122 16.38 -12.96 7.85
N ILE A 123 17.17 -13.67 8.66
CA ILE A 123 17.87 -13.08 9.81
C ILE A 123 19.00 -12.13 9.36
N GLU A 124 19.56 -12.34 8.17
CA GLU A 124 20.62 -11.47 7.63
C GLU A 124 20.06 -10.10 7.27
N TYR A 125 18.89 -10.06 6.63
CA TYR A 125 18.16 -8.82 6.36
C TYR A 125 17.78 -8.08 7.64
N LEU A 126 17.24 -8.78 8.65
CA LEU A 126 16.93 -8.18 9.95
C LEU A 126 18.17 -7.58 10.66
N ALA A 127 19.31 -8.27 10.57
CA ALA A 127 20.58 -7.77 11.11
C ALA A 127 21.10 -6.56 10.32
N TYR A 128 20.92 -6.56 9.00
CA TYR A 128 21.29 -5.44 8.13
C TYR A 128 20.47 -4.18 8.44
N ILE A 129 19.13 -4.26 8.50
CA ILE A 129 18.29 -3.08 8.80
C ILE A 129 18.58 -2.55 10.21
N ARG A 130 18.85 -3.42 11.19
CA ARG A 130 19.25 -2.98 12.54
C ARG A 130 20.55 -2.18 12.51
N LYS A 131 21.57 -2.65 11.79
CA LYS A 131 22.85 -1.92 11.66
C LYS A 131 22.63 -0.56 11.02
N LEU A 132 21.86 -0.49 9.93
CA LEU A 132 21.57 0.74 9.22
C LEU A 132 20.81 1.74 10.12
N LEU A 133 19.72 1.30 10.74
CA LEU A 133 18.89 2.18 11.56
C LEU A 133 19.59 2.64 12.84
N SER A 134 20.51 1.84 13.40
CA SER A 134 21.34 2.23 14.55
C SER A 134 22.29 3.40 14.25
N MET A 135 22.54 3.71 12.98
CA MET A 135 23.37 4.86 12.58
C MET A 135 22.59 6.18 12.58
N LEU A 136 21.26 6.15 12.45
CA LEU A 136 20.43 7.36 12.33
C LEU A 136 20.63 8.39 13.45
N PRO A 137 20.70 8.01 14.74
CA PRO A 137 20.87 8.98 15.82
C PRO A 137 22.18 9.80 15.72
N GLN A 138 23.24 9.21 15.13
CA GLN A 138 24.52 9.89 14.93
C GLN A 138 24.40 11.10 13.99
N TYR A 139 23.37 11.10 13.14
CA TYR A 139 23.04 12.16 12.20
C TYR A 139 21.89 13.05 12.68
N GLY A 140 21.37 12.83 13.90
CA GLY A 140 20.18 13.50 14.38
C GLY A 140 18.93 13.14 13.57
N LEU A 141 18.89 11.90 13.06
CA LEU A 141 17.76 11.32 12.35
C LEU A 141 17.07 10.30 13.25
N THR A 142 15.75 10.18 13.10
CA THR A 142 14.93 9.11 13.70
C THR A 142 14.21 8.38 12.57
N ALA A 143 13.86 7.11 12.75
CA ALA A 143 13.02 6.40 11.80
C ALA A 143 11.79 5.82 12.47
N PHE A 144 10.74 5.69 11.67
CA PHE A 144 9.75 4.66 11.88
C PHE A 144 9.82 3.63 10.77
N VAL A 145 9.51 2.38 11.11
CA VAL A 145 9.55 1.23 10.23
C VAL A 145 8.13 0.97 9.72
N SER A 146 7.92 1.16 8.43
CA SER A 146 6.64 0.97 7.76
C SER A 146 6.63 -0.37 7.04
N MET A 147 5.64 -1.20 7.33
CA MET A 147 5.37 -2.40 6.55
C MET A 147 4.73 -2.01 5.22
N HIS A 148 5.52 -1.95 4.16
CA HIS A 148 5.11 -1.47 2.85
C HIS A 148 4.49 -2.57 1.99
N GLN A 149 3.44 -2.22 1.27
CA GLN A 149 2.85 -3.06 0.23
C GLN A 149 2.16 -2.18 -0.81
N ASP A 150 2.19 -2.65 -2.05
CA ASP A 150 1.41 -2.13 -3.17
C ASP A 150 0.81 -3.31 -3.92
N VAL A 151 -0.48 -3.28 -4.21
CA VAL A 151 -1.12 -4.32 -5.03
C VAL A 151 -0.78 -5.73 -4.51
N TRP A 152 -0.74 -5.91 -3.18
CA TRP A 152 -0.39 -7.13 -2.45
C TRP A 152 1.06 -7.62 -2.55
N SER A 153 1.64 -7.75 -3.75
CA SER A 153 2.91 -8.47 -3.98
C SER A 153 3.52 -8.12 -5.34
N ARG A 154 4.84 -8.31 -5.50
CA ARG A 154 5.49 -8.33 -6.83
C ARG A 154 4.84 -9.32 -7.77
N TYR A 155 4.34 -10.43 -7.24
CA TYR A 155 3.64 -11.47 -7.99
C TYR A 155 2.18 -11.13 -8.32
N SER A 156 1.70 -9.94 -7.93
CA SER A 156 0.42 -9.38 -8.40
C SER A 156 0.59 -8.04 -9.13
N GLY A 157 1.83 -7.59 -9.32
CA GLY A 157 2.18 -6.38 -10.08
C GLY A 157 2.59 -5.18 -9.23
N GLY A 158 2.74 -5.33 -7.91
CA GLY A 158 3.22 -4.28 -7.00
C GLY A 158 4.36 -4.76 -6.11
N SER A 159 4.21 -4.72 -4.78
CA SER A 159 5.21 -5.05 -3.76
C SER A 159 4.55 -5.49 -2.44
N GLY A 160 5.32 -6.05 -1.50
CA GLY A 160 4.82 -6.33 -0.15
C GLY A 160 4.90 -7.80 0.25
N ALA A 161 3.84 -8.56 0.02
CA ALA A 161 3.72 -9.96 0.46
C ALA A 161 4.60 -10.92 -0.38
N PRO A 162 5.19 -11.96 0.24
CA PRO A 162 6.00 -12.95 -0.45
C PRO A 162 5.15 -13.86 -1.35
N ALA A 163 5.78 -14.41 -2.40
CA ALA A 163 5.10 -15.22 -3.41
C ALA A 163 4.38 -16.46 -2.84
N TRP A 164 4.94 -17.05 -1.77
CA TRP A 164 4.34 -18.24 -1.15
C TRP A 164 2.92 -17.98 -0.64
N THR A 165 2.55 -16.73 -0.32
CA THR A 165 1.18 -16.39 0.08
C THR A 165 0.18 -16.67 -1.04
N LEU A 166 0.55 -16.36 -2.29
CA LEU A 166 -0.26 -16.65 -3.48
C LEU A 166 -0.32 -18.16 -3.75
N GLU A 167 0.81 -18.86 -3.63
CA GLU A 167 0.88 -20.31 -3.85
C GLU A 167 -0.02 -21.07 -2.85
N VAL A 168 -0.03 -20.67 -1.59
CA VAL A 168 -0.84 -21.29 -0.53
C VAL A 168 -2.34 -21.14 -0.80
N VAL A 169 -2.77 -20.02 -1.38
CA VAL A 169 -4.17 -19.83 -1.83
C VAL A 169 -4.48 -20.64 -3.09
N GLY A 170 -3.45 -21.08 -3.82
CA GLY A 170 -3.54 -21.98 -4.96
C GLY A 170 -3.23 -21.34 -6.32
N PHE A 171 -2.69 -20.12 -6.35
CA PHE A 171 -2.29 -19.49 -7.61
C PHE A 171 -1.06 -20.17 -8.22
N ASP A 172 -1.03 -20.22 -9.55
CA ASP A 172 0.14 -20.60 -10.35
C ASP A 172 0.86 -19.33 -10.81
N LEU A 173 2.01 -19.04 -10.20
CA LEU A 173 2.81 -17.83 -10.46
C LEU A 173 3.21 -17.68 -11.94
N HIS A 174 3.33 -18.78 -12.68
CA HIS A 174 3.70 -18.74 -14.11
C HIS A 174 2.50 -18.46 -15.02
N ALA A 175 1.27 -18.71 -14.54
CA ALA A 175 0.05 -18.59 -15.35
C ALA A 175 -0.71 -17.27 -15.12
N ILE A 176 -0.53 -16.62 -13.97
CA ILE A 176 -1.33 -15.46 -13.57
C ILE A 176 -1.25 -14.27 -14.55
N GLU A 177 -0.12 -14.04 -15.21
CA GLU A 177 -0.01 -12.96 -16.20
C GLU A 177 -0.76 -13.28 -17.49
N GLU A 178 -0.57 -14.49 -18.04
CA GLU A 178 -1.22 -14.92 -19.28
C GLU A 178 -2.74 -14.96 -19.16
N THR A 179 -3.24 -15.35 -17.99
CA THR A 179 -4.68 -15.28 -17.69
C THR A 179 -5.22 -13.85 -17.56
N GLY A 180 -4.35 -12.85 -17.41
CA GLY A 180 -4.72 -11.47 -17.09
C GLY A 180 -5.13 -11.26 -15.63
N ALA A 181 -4.78 -12.21 -14.74
CA ALA A 181 -5.04 -12.17 -13.31
C ALA A 181 -4.10 -11.23 -12.53
N ALA A 182 -2.99 -10.81 -13.15
CA ALA A 182 -2.06 -9.79 -12.66
C ALA A 182 -1.40 -9.06 -13.86
N TRP A 183 -0.72 -7.95 -13.60
CA TRP A 183 0.17 -7.30 -14.57
C TRP A 183 1.60 -7.41 -14.07
N LEU A 184 2.42 -8.24 -14.73
CA LEU A 184 3.79 -8.52 -14.27
C LEU A 184 4.86 -7.99 -15.23
N HIS A 185 4.47 -7.45 -16.38
CA HIS A 185 5.41 -6.98 -17.39
C HIS A 185 6.43 -5.95 -16.83
N GLY A 186 5.99 -5.04 -15.96
CA GLY A 186 6.90 -4.12 -15.26
C GLY A 186 7.93 -4.81 -14.37
N GLN A 187 7.54 -5.91 -13.71
CA GLN A 187 8.42 -6.72 -12.88
C GLN A 187 9.41 -7.57 -13.69
N ARG A 188 9.15 -7.77 -15.00
CA ARG A 188 10.04 -8.46 -15.94
C ARG A 188 10.96 -7.49 -16.70
N GLY A 189 11.10 -6.25 -16.23
CA GLY A 189 11.91 -5.22 -16.91
C GLY A 189 11.24 -4.54 -18.10
N GLY A 190 9.95 -4.80 -18.32
CA GLY A 190 9.08 -4.08 -19.25
C GLY A 190 8.36 -2.91 -18.56
N GLY A 191 7.21 -2.47 -19.06
CA GLY A 191 6.35 -1.51 -18.33
C GLY A 191 6.67 -0.04 -18.55
N HIS A 192 7.79 0.29 -19.19
CA HIS A 192 8.24 1.69 -19.37
C HIS A 192 7.72 2.37 -20.63
N VAL A 193 6.90 1.67 -21.43
CA VAL A 193 6.29 2.25 -22.63
C VAL A 193 5.05 3.10 -22.29
N GLU A 194 4.76 4.08 -23.14
CA GLU A 194 3.69 5.07 -22.89
C GLU A 194 2.32 4.44 -22.62
N THR A 195 2.04 3.31 -23.27
CA THR A 195 0.79 2.53 -23.14
C THR A 195 0.63 1.89 -21.76
N GLU A 196 1.70 1.78 -20.98
CA GLU A 196 1.72 1.08 -19.69
C GLU A 196 1.92 2.00 -18.48
N ARG A 197 2.19 3.29 -18.72
CA ARG A 197 2.33 4.28 -17.65
C ARG A 197 1.03 4.43 -16.83
N GLY A 198 1.17 4.32 -15.51
CA GLY A 198 0.05 4.45 -14.56
C GLY A 198 -0.91 3.26 -14.54
N LEU A 199 -0.53 2.10 -15.10
CA LEU A 199 -1.35 0.88 -15.00
C LEU A 199 -1.28 0.22 -13.63
N TRP A 200 -0.14 0.29 -12.95
CA TRP A 200 0.11 -0.46 -11.72
C TRP A 200 -1.01 -0.32 -10.65
N PRO A 201 -1.61 0.86 -10.38
CA PRO A 201 -2.65 0.97 -9.35
C PRO A 201 -3.95 0.27 -9.76
N CYS A 202 -4.21 0.15 -11.06
CA CYS A 202 -5.39 -0.59 -11.54
C CYS A 202 -5.24 -2.10 -11.25
N GLY A 203 -4.06 -2.55 -10.80
CA GLY A 203 -3.76 -3.93 -10.42
C GLY A 203 -4.55 -4.38 -9.20
N TYR A 204 -4.99 -3.47 -8.34
CA TYR A 204 -5.83 -3.78 -7.17
C TYR A 204 -7.12 -4.52 -7.54
N HIS A 205 -7.69 -4.25 -8.72
CA HIS A 205 -8.90 -4.91 -9.23
C HIS A 205 -8.65 -6.26 -9.91
N LYS A 206 -7.38 -6.61 -10.15
CA LYS A 206 -7.05 -7.89 -10.77
C LYS A 206 -7.31 -9.04 -9.81
N LEU A 207 -7.56 -10.21 -10.39
CA LEU A 207 -7.98 -11.41 -9.66
C LEU A 207 -7.04 -11.70 -8.48
N THR A 208 -5.73 -11.64 -8.70
CA THR A 208 -4.74 -12.01 -7.71
C THR A 208 -4.78 -11.07 -6.51
N ALA A 209 -4.58 -9.76 -6.71
CA ALA A 209 -4.54 -8.78 -5.62
C ALA A 209 -5.87 -8.72 -4.84
N SER A 210 -7.01 -8.67 -5.55
CA SER A 210 -8.32 -8.64 -4.91
C SER A 210 -8.63 -9.93 -4.14
N THR A 211 -8.25 -11.10 -4.66
CA THR A 211 -8.46 -12.38 -3.98
C THR A 211 -7.61 -12.48 -2.72
N MET A 212 -6.33 -12.14 -2.81
CA MET A 212 -5.42 -12.20 -1.67
C MET A 212 -5.84 -11.24 -0.56
N SER A 213 -6.18 -10.00 -0.91
CA SER A 213 -6.72 -9.03 0.04
C SER A 213 -7.99 -9.56 0.72
N THR A 214 -8.90 -10.18 -0.02
CA THR A 214 -10.14 -10.76 0.55
C THR A 214 -9.83 -11.93 1.48
N CYS A 215 -8.89 -12.80 1.13
CA CYS A 215 -8.49 -13.93 1.98
C CYS A 215 -7.84 -13.43 3.28
N PHE A 216 -7.05 -12.37 3.22
CA PHE A 216 -6.37 -11.80 4.38
C PHE A 216 -7.33 -11.05 5.32
N TRP A 217 -8.22 -10.22 4.78
CA TRP A 217 -9.10 -9.39 5.61
C TRP A 217 -10.37 -10.11 6.05
N ALA A 218 -10.97 -10.91 5.15
CA ALA A 218 -12.32 -11.44 5.33
C ALA A 218 -12.46 -12.91 4.85
N GLY A 219 -11.37 -13.68 4.84
CA GLY A 219 -11.36 -15.08 4.44
C GLY A 219 -12.24 -15.98 5.32
N ASP A 220 -12.38 -15.71 6.62
CA ASP A 220 -13.27 -16.47 7.51
C ASP A 220 -14.74 -16.33 7.10
N ILE A 221 -15.12 -15.22 6.46
CA ILE A 221 -16.49 -14.94 5.99
C ILE A 221 -16.69 -15.39 4.53
N PHE A 222 -15.78 -15.00 3.63
CA PHE A 222 -15.95 -15.17 2.20
C PHE A 222 -15.18 -16.35 1.60
N ALA A 223 -14.19 -16.90 2.31
CA ALA A 223 -13.45 -18.10 1.89
C ALA A 223 -13.47 -19.22 2.95
N PRO A 224 -14.61 -19.53 3.61
CA PRO A 224 -14.63 -20.44 4.77
C PRO A 224 -14.29 -21.90 4.43
N LYS A 225 -14.38 -22.31 3.15
CA LYS A 225 -13.99 -23.66 2.72
C LYS A 225 -12.49 -23.78 2.47
N LEU A 226 -11.75 -22.66 2.40
CA LEU A 226 -10.31 -22.66 2.11
C LEU A 226 -9.52 -22.90 3.40
N LEU A 227 -9.11 -24.15 3.59
CA LEU A 227 -8.26 -24.60 4.68
C LEU A 227 -6.85 -24.89 4.16
N VAL A 228 -5.84 -24.51 4.94
CA VAL A 228 -4.43 -24.72 4.61
C VAL A 228 -3.67 -25.31 5.80
N LYS A 229 -2.58 -26.01 5.52
CA LYS A 229 -1.75 -26.63 6.57
C LYS A 229 -0.88 -25.57 7.24
N ASN A 230 -1.01 -25.43 8.56
CA ASN A 230 -0.08 -24.65 9.36
C ASN A 230 1.27 -25.38 9.58
N LYS A 231 2.21 -24.75 10.29
CA LYS A 231 3.51 -25.33 10.68
C LYS A 231 3.43 -26.63 11.50
N HIS A 232 2.27 -26.93 12.08
CA HIS A 232 1.98 -28.15 12.83
C HIS A 232 1.17 -29.17 12.02
N ASN A 233 1.06 -28.97 10.70
CA ASN A 233 0.31 -29.81 9.76
C ASN A 233 -1.20 -29.92 10.09
N GLN A 234 -1.75 -28.91 10.75
CA GLN A 234 -3.17 -28.82 11.06
C GLN A 234 -3.87 -27.95 10.01
N ASP A 235 -5.09 -28.33 9.63
CA ASP A 235 -5.93 -27.50 8.77
C ASP A 235 -6.42 -26.28 9.54
N VAL A 236 -6.09 -25.10 9.03
CA VAL A 236 -6.52 -23.82 9.58
C VAL A 236 -7.17 -22.96 8.49
N PRO A 237 -8.12 -22.08 8.82
CA PRO A 237 -8.68 -21.13 7.87
C PRO A 237 -7.60 -20.22 7.26
N ILE A 238 -7.75 -19.91 5.97
CA ILE A 238 -6.77 -19.10 5.23
C ILE A 238 -6.51 -17.72 5.87
N GLN A 239 -7.54 -17.06 6.38
CA GLN A 239 -7.41 -15.75 7.02
C GLN A 239 -6.52 -15.85 8.25
N GLN A 240 -6.78 -16.84 9.11
CA GLN A 240 -5.97 -17.05 10.30
C GLN A 240 -4.54 -17.43 9.95
N PHE A 241 -4.33 -18.25 8.93
CA PHE A 241 -3.00 -18.59 8.46
C PHE A 241 -2.23 -17.34 8.02
N LEU A 242 -2.78 -16.56 7.08
CA LEU A 242 -2.10 -15.38 6.55
C LEU A 242 -1.89 -14.29 7.61
N GLN A 243 -2.90 -14.00 8.44
CA GLN A 243 -2.78 -13.00 9.51
C GLN A 243 -1.78 -13.44 10.57
N ASN A 244 -1.78 -14.71 10.98
CA ASN A 244 -0.82 -15.18 11.99
C ASN A 244 0.62 -15.20 11.43
N SER A 245 0.83 -15.61 10.18
CA SER A 245 2.15 -15.53 9.55
C SER A 245 2.64 -14.08 9.45
N PHE A 246 1.79 -13.16 9.00
CA PHE A 246 2.11 -11.73 8.95
C PHE A 246 2.49 -11.18 10.34
N LEU A 247 1.69 -11.52 11.36
CA LEU A 247 1.94 -11.07 12.73
C LEU A 247 3.20 -11.71 13.36
N ASP A 248 3.46 -12.99 13.08
CA ASP A 248 4.67 -13.70 13.53
C ASP A 248 5.92 -13.08 12.89
N MET A 249 5.86 -12.77 11.60
CA MET A 249 6.93 -12.04 10.89
C MET A 249 7.13 -10.64 11.47
N TRP A 250 6.05 -9.91 11.75
CA TRP A 250 6.19 -8.56 12.33
C TRP A 250 6.77 -8.57 13.75
N GLU A 251 6.53 -9.63 14.54
CA GLU A 251 7.24 -9.80 15.81
C GLU A 251 8.74 -9.95 15.62
N MET A 252 9.20 -10.58 14.53
CA MET A 252 10.63 -10.65 14.21
C MET A 252 11.20 -9.27 13.88
N VAL A 253 10.48 -8.46 13.10
CA VAL A 253 10.85 -7.06 12.81
C VAL A 253 10.89 -6.24 14.11
N ALA A 254 9.82 -6.28 14.90
CA ALA A 254 9.74 -5.56 16.18
C ALA A 254 10.82 -6.02 17.18
N GLY A 255 11.18 -7.31 17.21
CA GLY A 255 12.29 -7.79 18.03
C GLY A 255 13.66 -7.31 17.53
N ALA A 256 13.83 -7.15 16.21
CA ALA A 256 15.09 -6.72 15.62
C ALA A 256 15.33 -5.20 15.78
N VAL A 257 14.29 -4.39 15.57
CA VAL A 257 14.38 -2.92 15.44
C VAL A 257 13.33 -2.15 16.25
N GLY A 258 12.59 -2.81 17.14
CA GLY A 258 11.49 -2.21 17.90
C GLY A 258 11.91 -1.26 19.01
N ASP A 259 13.19 -0.93 19.17
CA ASP A 259 13.58 0.33 19.79
C ASP A 259 13.14 1.55 18.94
N LEU A 260 12.75 1.35 17.68
CA LEU A 260 12.26 2.34 16.71
C LEU A 260 10.74 2.22 16.47
N ASP A 261 10.07 3.29 16.04
CA ASP A 261 8.59 3.35 15.97
C ASP A 261 8.07 2.60 14.71
N GLY A 262 6.80 2.17 14.65
CA GLY A 262 6.32 1.26 13.58
C GLY A 262 4.93 1.54 12.98
N MET A 263 4.71 1.12 11.73
CA MET A 263 3.48 1.31 10.93
C MET A 263 3.14 0.12 10.00
N MET A 264 1.88 0.04 9.53
CA MET A 264 1.40 -0.79 8.41
C MET A 264 0.85 0.09 7.26
N ASN A 265 1.24 -0.16 6.00
CA ASN A 265 0.92 0.66 4.82
C ASN A 265 -0.38 0.25 4.08
N GLU A 266 -1.13 1.25 3.59
CA GLU A 266 -2.22 1.19 2.60
C GLU A 266 -3.04 -0.11 2.51
N PRO A 267 -3.82 -0.47 3.54
CA PRO A 267 -4.58 -1.72 3.53
C PRO A 267 -5.72 -1.68 2.50
N HIS A 268 -5.69 -2.50 1.43
CA HIS A 268 -6.78 -2.59 0.43
C HIS A 268 -7.86 -3.63 0.81
N PRO A 269 -9.18 -3.39 0.62
CA PRO A 269 -10.22 -4.26 1.18
C PRO A 269 -10.50 -5.51 0.32
N GLY A 270 -9.89 -5.62 -0.85
CA GLY A 270 -10.17 -6.69 -1.81
C GLY A 270 -11.59 -6.58 -2.37
N TYR A 271 -12.34 -7.68 -2.35
CA TYR A 271 -13.72 -7.73 -2.83
C TYR A 271 -14.75 -7.26 -1.79
N VAL A 272 -14.35 -7.01 -0.54
CA VAL A 272 -15.29 -6.62 0.53
C VAL A 272 -16.02 -5.34 0.12
N ASN A 273 -17.36 -5.38 0.16
CA ASN A 273 -18.26 -4.31 -0.27
C ASN A 273 -18.24 -3.95 -1.78
N VAL A 274 -17.56 -4.74 -2.62
CA VAL A 274 -17.50 -4.53 -4.08
C VAL A 274 -18.73 -5.12 -4.79
N ALA A 275 -19.18 -4.50 -5.89
CA ALA A 275 -20.19 -5.09 -6.76
C ALA A 275 -19.57 -6.12 -7.70
N LEU A 276 -20.15 -7.31 -7.83
CA LEU A 276 -19.62 -8.33 -8.75
C LEU A 276 -19.55 -7.84 -10.21
N HIS A 277 -20.52 -7.06 -10.66
CA HIS A 277 -20.62 -6.66 -12.07
C HIS A 277 -20.02 -5.27 -12.38
N ALA A 278 -19.55 -4.53 -11.39
CA ALA A 278 -19.11 -3.15 -11.59
C ALA A 278 -18.13 -2.70 -10.49
N PHE A 279 -17.16 -1.87 -10.89
CA PHE A 279 -16.33 -1.10 -9.98
C PHE A 279 -16.95 0.30 -9.79
N ASN A 280 -16.50 1.05 -8.78
CA ASN A 280 -16.94 2.42 -8.56
C ASN A 280 -16.09 3.40 -9.38
N TYR A 281 -16.66 3.84 -10.51
CA TYR A 281 -15.99 4.73 -11.47
C TYR A 281 -15.37 6.01 -10.86
N ASN A 282 -15.88 6.49 -9.73
CA ASN A 282 -15.42 7.75 -9.12
C ASN A 282 -14.28 7.58 -8.10
N THR A 283 -14.10 6.38 -7.53
CA THR A 283 -13.09 6.11 -6.49
C THR A 283 -12.01 5.14 -6.97
N ASP A 284 -12.34 4.31 -7.95
CA ASP A 284 -11.51 3.19 -8.38
C ASP A 284 -10.67 3.58 -9.61
N LEU A 285 -9.36 3.32 -9.56
CA LEU A 285 -8.46 3.62 -10.68
C LEU A 285 -8.69 2.61 -11.82
N HIS A 286 -8.89 3.13 -13.04
CA HIS A 286 -9.37 2.33 -14.17
C HIS A 286 -8.74 2.75 -15.51
N LEU A 287 -7.69 2.04 -15.92
CA LEU A 287 -6.95 2.22 -17.18
C LEU A 287 -6.60 0.84 -17.79
N SER A 288 -6.65 0.72 -19.11
CA SER A 288 -6.51 -0.54 -19.86
C SER A 288 -7.62 -1.56 -19.53
N HIS A 289 -7.29 -2.84 -19.44
CA HIS A 289 -8.25 -3.93 -19.23
C HIS A 289 -8.68 -4.03 -17.76
N ILE A 290 -9.91 -3.61 -17.46
CA ILE A 290 -10.46 -3.57 -16.09
C ILE A 290 -11.56 -4.62 -15.92
N PRO A 291 -11.21 -5.85 -15.49
CA PRO A 291 -12.20 -6.89 -15.26
C PRO A 291 -12.89 -6.73 -13.89
N ALA A 292 -14.20 -6.98 -13.82
CA ALA A 292 -14.94 -7.15 -12.56
C ALA A 292 -15.22 -8.66 -12.36
N PHE A 293 -16.46 -9.12 -12.52
CA PHE A 293 -16.82 -10.54 -12.56
C PHE A 293 -16.03 -11.33 -13.64
N GLN A 294 -15.59 -10.65 -14.70
CA GLN A 294 -14.74 -11.22 -15.74
C GLN A 294 -13.42 -11.77 -15.18
N SER A 295 -12.90 -11.21 -14.09
CA SER A 295 -11.63 -11.62 -13.49
C SER A 295 -11.69 -13.09 -13.05
N PHE A 296 -12.84 -13.55 -12.55
CA PHE A 296 -13.04 -14.94 -12.13
C PHE A 296 -13.04 -15.91 -13.31
N GLN A 297 -13.69 -15.52 -14.41
CA GLN A 297 -13.79 -16.32 -15.62
C GLN A 297 -12.41 -16.50 -16.26
N LEU A 298 -11.67 -15.40 -16.37
CA LEU A 298 -10.29 -15.40 -16.85
C LEU A 298 -9.40 -16.31 -16.02
N GLY A 299 -9.42 -16.17 -14.69
CA GLY A 299 -8.63 -17.03 -13.82
C GLY A 299 -9.01 -18.51 -13.89
N ALA A 300 -10.27 -18.83 -14.16
CA ALA A 300 -10.74 -20.20 -14.35
C ALA A 300 -10.40 -20.82 -15.72
N GLY A 301 -9.79 -20.05 -16.63
CA GLY A 301 -9.41 -20.51 -17.97
C GLY A 301 -10.46 -20.31 -19.05
N HIS A 302 -11.45 -19.43 -18.82
CA HIS A 302 -12.45 -19.11 -19.84
C HIS A 302 -12.07 -17.82 -20.58
N PRO A 303 -11.97 -17.85 -21.94
CA PRO A 303 -11.78 -16.65 -22.74
C PRO A 303 -12.92 -15.68 -22.49
N THR A 304 -12.60 -14.46 -22.07
CA THR A 304 -13.62 -13.52 -21.57
C THR A 304 -13.45 -12.16 -22.21
N LEU A 305 -14.58 -11.56 -22.63
CA LEU A 305 -14.65 -10.21 -23.16
C LEU A 305 -14.60 -9.19 -22.01
N VAL A 306 -13.53 -8.38 -21.95
CA VAL A 306 -13.25 -7.43 -20.86
C VAL A 306 -13.36 -5.99 -21.38
N PRO A 307 -13.95 -5.06 -20.61
CA PRO A 307 -13.96 -3.65 -20.98
C PRO A 307 -12.54 -3.05 -20.93
N THR A 308 -12.21 -2.28 -21.97
CA THR A 308 -10.91 -1.62 -22.13
C THR A 308 -11.09 -0.10 -22.02
N TYR A 309 -10.39 0.49 -21.07
CA TYR A 309 -10.40 1.92 -20.78
C TYR A 309 -9.14 2.58 -21.29
N THR A 310 -9.27 3.75 -21.92
CA THR A 310 -8.12 4.55 -22.36
C THR A 310 -8.25 5.97 -21.84
N ARG A 311 -7.11 6.66 -21.74
CA ARG A 311 -7.05 8.06 -21.31
C ARG A 311 -7.99 8.94 -22.16
N SER A 312 -8.66 9.89 -21.52
CA SER A 312 -9.57 10.83 -22.20
C SER A 312 -9.58 12.20 -21.53
N PHE A 313 -10.19 13.19 -22.19
CA PHE A 313 -10.36 14.56 -21.66
C PHE A 313 -11.82 14.87 -21.31
N HIS A 314 -11.96 15.67 -20.25
CA HIS A 314 -13.05 15.85 -19.26
C HIS A 314 -13.17 14.77 -18.17
N MET A 315 -12.97 13.49 -18.46
CA MET A 315 -12.84 12.41 -17.46
C MET A 315 -11.52 11.65 -17.70
N PRO A 316 -10.77 11.26 -16.65
CA PRO A 316 -9.39 10.79 -16.78
C PRO A 316 -9.26 9.57 -17.69
N THR A 317 -10.25 8.69 -17.70
CA THR A 317 -10.34 7.56 -18.64
C THR A 317 -11.78 7.35 -19.11
N LYS A 318 -11.96 6.72 -20.27
CA LYS A 318 -13.28 6.33 -20.79
C LYS A 318 -13.23 4.92 -21.35
N LEU A 319 -14.36 4.22 -21.27
CA LEU A 319 -14.55 2.95 -21.96
C LEU A 319 -14.47 3.18 -23.47
N THR A 320 -13.52 2.54 -24.15
CA THR A 320 -13.30 2.73 -25.59
C THR A 320 -13.54 1.48 -26.41
N SER A 321 -13.32 0.30 -25.83
CA SER A 321 -13.53 -0.96 -26.54
C SER A 321 -13.74 -2.10 -25.55
N TYR A 322 -13.93 -3.30 -26.11
CA TYR A 322 -13.88 -4.55 -25.37
C TYR A 322 -12.83 -5.45 -26.01
N THR A 323 -12.04 -6.13 -25.18
CA THR A 323 -10.96 -7.02 -25.62
C THR A 323 -11.19 -8.41 -25.03
N THR A 324 -11.15 -9.45 -25.87
CA THR A 324 -11.17 -10.84 -25.40
C THR A 324 -9.78 -11.22 -24.88
N LEU A 325 -9.70 -11.58 -23.60
CA LEU A 325 -8.45 -12.02 -22.96
C LEU A 325 -8.47 -13.53 -22.67
N ASN A 326 -7.29 -14.09 -22.39
CA ASN A 326 -7.04 -15.50 -22.09
C ASN A 326 -7.58 -16.47 -23.17
N THR A 327 -7.27 -16.20 -24.44
CA THR A 327 -7.69 -17.05 -25.58
C THR A 327 -7.03 -18.44 -25.55
N ALA A 328 -5.89 -18.56 -24.87
CA ALA A 328 -5.18 -19.83 -24.64
C ALA A 328 -5.85 -20.74 -23.59
N LYS A 329 -6.89 -20.25 -22.88
CA LYS A 329 -7.65 -21.01 -21.87
C LYS A 329 -6.80 -21.48 -20.69
N VAL A 330 -5.78 -20.72 -20.33
CA VAL A 330 -4.86 -21.03 -19.22
C VAL A 330 -5.56 -20.76 -17.90
N LYS A 331 -5.33 -21.60 -16.89
CA LYS A 331 -5.88 -21.39 -15.54
C LYS A 331 -4.86 -20.70 -14.66
N ALA A 332 -5.31 -19.74 -13.86
CA ALA A 332 -4.49 -19.09 -12.85
C ALA A 332 -4.27 -19.98 -11.60
N TRP A 333 -4.92 -21.15 -11.55
CA TRP A 333 -5.01 -22.01 -10.37
C TRP A 333 -4.27 -23.32 -10.59
N ARG A 334 -3.43 -23.66 -9.62
CA ARG A 334 -2.65 -24.89 -9.60
C ARG A 334 -3.54 -26.14 -9.51
N PRO A 335 -3.34 -27.16 -10.37
CA PRO A 335 -4.05 -28.43 -10.27
C PRO A 335 -3.83 -29.16 -8.95
N ASP A 336 -2.64 -28.99 -8.36
CA ASP A 336 -2.25 -29.55 -7.06
C ASP A 336 -2.52 -28.61 -5.87
N GLY A 337 -3.13 -27.44 -6.12
CA GLY A 337 -3.51 -26.47 -5.10
C GLY A 337 -4.74 -26.90 -4.27
N PRO A 338 -5.09 -26.14 -3.22
CA PRO A 338 -6.18 -26.48 -2.29
C PRO A 338 -7.57 -26.54 -2.97
N THR A 339 -7.75 -25.86 -4.10
CA THR A 339 -8.98 -25.87 -4.89
C THR A 339 -8.93 -26.86 -6.06
N GLN A 340 -7.86 -27.64 -6.20
CA GLN A 340 -7.65 -28.62 -7.28
C GLN A 340 -7.80 -28.00 -8.68
N GLY A 341 -7.19 -26.83 -8.90
CA GLY A 341 -7.24 -26.09 -10.16
C GLY A 341 -8.57 -25.40 -10.47
N ARG A 342 -9.50 -25.32 -9.50
CA ARG A 342 -10.73 -24.52 -9.62
C ARG A 342 -10.52 -23.10 -9.13
N CYS A 343 -11.27 -22.17 -9.70
CA CYS A 343 -11.30 -20.81 -9.17
C CYS A 343 -11.83 -20.81 -7.73
N LEU A 344 -11.16 -20.10 -6.82
CA LEU A 344 -11.54 -20.04 -5.41
C LEU A 344 -13.00 -19.63 -5.22
N TRP A 345 -13.47 -18.64 -5.98
CA TRP A 345 -14.85 -18.14 -5.88
C TRP A 345 -15.86 -19.07 -6.52
N GLU A 346 -15.43 -19.90 -7.48
CA GLU A 346 -16.26 -20.98 -8.02
C GLU A 346 -16.37 -22.15 -7.02
N TYR A 347 -15.27 -22.46 -6.32
CA TYR A 347 -15.21 -23.42 -5.23
C TYR A 347 -16.13 -23.04 -4.05
N HIS A 348 -16.35 -21.75 -3.85
CA HIS A 348 -17.30 -21.19 -2.88
C HIS A 348 -18.73 -20.97 -3.41
N ASP A 349 -19.05 -21.47 -4.61
CA ASP A 349 -20.38 -21.34 -5.22
C ASP A 349 -20.84 -19.89 -5.39
N VAL A 350 -19.90 -18.94 -5.56
CA VAL A 350 -20.22 -17.54 -5.90
C VAL A 350 -20.70 -17.45 -7.33
N TRP A 351 -20.08 -18.25 -8.20
CA TRP A 351 -20.38 -18.36 -9.62
C TRP A 351 -20.03 -19.76 -10.15
N ARG A 352 -20.52 -20.12 -11.34
CA ARG A 352 -20.16 -21.35 -12.06
C ARG A 352 -20.14 -21.12 -13.56
N TRP A 353 -19.37 -21.93 -14.29
CA TRP A 353 -19.50 -22.05 -15.74
C TRP A 353 -20.68 -22.97 -16.09
N ASN A 354 -21.52 -22.56 -17.04
CA ASN A 354 -22.56 -23.41 -17.59
C ASN A 354 -22.06 -24.02 -18.90
N GLU A 355 -21.72 -25.31 -18.85
CA GLU A 355 -21.22 -26.09 -20.00
C GLU A 355 -22.20 -26.16 -21.18
N VAL A 356 -23.51 -26.03 -20.93
CA VAL A 356 -24.53 -26.11 -21.98
C VAL A 356 -24.64 -24.79 -22.75
N THR A 357 -24.61 -23.67 -22.02
CA THR A 357 -24.77 -22.34 -22.63
C THR A 357 -23.43 -21.67 -22.97
N ASP A 358 -22.31 -22.29 -22.58
CA ASP A 358 -20.95 -21.77 -22.66
C ASP A 358 -20.81 -20.36 -22.08
N LYS A 359 -21.43 -20.16 -20.91
CA LYS A 359 -21.51 -18.86 -20.23
C LYS A 359 -21.31 -18.97 -18.73
N ALA A 360 -20.67 -17.95 -18.16
CA ALA A 360 -20.57 -17.78 -16.72
C ALA A 360 -21.91 -17.34 -16.10
N VAL A 361 -22.27 -17.96 -14.98
CA VAL A 361 -23.49 -17.66 -14.23
C VAL A 361 -23.12 -17.25 -12.80
N VAL A 362 -23.51 -16.05 -12.39
CA VAL A 362 -23.41 -15.60 -11.00
C VAL A 362 -24.51 -16.25 -10.18
N LEU A 363 -24.13 -16.92 -9.09
CA LEU A 363 -25.04 -17.63 -8.20
C LEU A 363 -25.42 -16.77 -7.00
N ARG A 364 -24.46 -15.98 -6.48
CA ARG A 364 -24.63 -15.16 -5.27
C ARG A 364 -24.23 -13.70 -5.52
N LYS A 365 -25.16 -12.88 -6.03
CA LYS A 365 -24.89 -11.48 -6.43
C LYS A 365 -24.42 -10.56 -5.30
N SER A 366 -24.88 -10.80 -4.07
CA SER A 366 -24.55 -10.01 -2.89
C SER A 366 -23.43 -10.61 -2.04
N TYR A 367 -22.72 -11.64 -2.54
CA TYR A 367 -21.80 -12.45 -1.74
C TYR A 367 -20.78 -11.63 -0.96
N PHE A 368 -20.16 -10.61 -1.57
CA PHE A 368 -19.14 -9.79 -0.92
C PHE A 368 -19.67 -8.51 -0.25
N ARG A 369 -20.97 -8.23 -0.33
CA ARG A 369 -21.58 -6.99 0.20
C ARG A 369 -22.19 -7.15 1.60
N GLN A 370 -22.43 -8.39 2.00
CA GLN A 370 -23.06 -8.73 3.27
C GLN A 370 -22.61 -10.12 3.68
N HIS A 371 -22.73 -10.44 4.95
CA HIS A 371 -22.40 -11.76 5.46
C HIS A 371 -23.21 -12.83 4.69
N PRO A 372 -22.57 -13.83 4.06
CA PRO A 372 -23.26 -14.75 3.16
C PRO A 372 -24.34 -15.60 3.85
N ASP A 373 -24.13 -15.95 5.12
CA ASP A 373 -25.05 -16.80 5.89
C ASP A 373 -26.09 -16.04 6.71
N THR A 374 -25.73 -14.89 7.30
CA THR A 374 -26.64 -14.11 8.17
C THR A 374 -27.31 -12.94 7.46
N GLY A 375 -26.77 -12.50 6.31
CA GLY A 375 -27.24 -11.31 5.60
C GLY A 375 -26.90 -9.98 6.28
N ALA A 376 -26.13 -10.00 7.37
CA ALA A 376 -25.72 -8.79 8.07
C ALA A 376 -24.85 -7.89 7.18
N LYS A 377 -25.03 -6.57 7.28
CA LYS A 377 -24.15 -5.59 6.64
C LYS A 377 -22.76 -5.69 7.26
N ILE A 378 -21.72 -5.61 6.43
CA ILE A 378 -20.32 -5.63 6.86
C ILE A 378 -19.73 -4.23 6.70
N ASP A 379 -19.10 -3.74 7.75
CA ASP A 379 -18.27 -2.54 7.72
C ASP A 379 -16.80 -2.95 7.80
N TRP A 380 -16.03 -2.68 6.75
CA TRP A 380 -14.67 -3.17 6.64
C TRP A 380 -13.75 -2.60 7.72
N TYR A 381 -13.95 -1.34 8.11
CA TYR A 381 -13.13 -0.70 9.13
C TYR A 381 -13.37 -1.31 10.51
N THR A 382 -14.63 -1.47 10.91
CA THR A 382 -14.95 -1.99 12.25
C THR A 382 -14.81 -3.50 12.36
N ASP A 383 -15.17 -4.25 11.31
CA ASP A 383 -15.30 -5.70 11.38
C ASP A 383 -14.01 -6.43 10.97
N MET A 384 -13.13 -5.79 10.19
CA MET A 384 -11.91 -6.42 9.64
C MET A 384 -10.64 -5.68 10.06
N TYR A 385 -10.55 -4.39 9.73
CA TYR A 385 -9.33 -3.60 9.90
C TYR A 385 -8.99 -3.40 11.38
N HIS A 386 -9.94 -2.87 12.16
CA HIS A 386 -9.74 -2.57 13.58
C HIS A 386 -9.37 -3.81 14.43
N PRO A 387 -10.00 -4.99 14.28
CA PRO A 387 -9.58 -6.20 14.98
C PRO A 387 -8.14 -6.63 14.70
N LEU A 388 -7.68 -6.58 13.44
CA LEU A 388 -6.29 -6.92 13.11
C LEU A 388 -5.33 -5.90 13.72
N VAL A 389 -5.63 -4.61 13.56
CA VAL A 389 -4.83 -3.51 14.09
C VAL A 389 -4.63 -3.63 15.61
N ASN A 390 -5.67 -4.00 16.35
CA ASN A 390 -5.56 -4.21 17.80
C ASN A 390 -4.61 -5.37 18.13
N LYS A 391 -4.78 -6.52 17.46
CA LYS A 391 -3.87 -7.68 17.64
C LYS A 391 -2.43 -7.32 17.29
N TRP A 392 -2.24 -6.63 16.17
CA TRP A 392 -0.94 -6.18 15.70
C TRP A 392 -0.28 -5.21 16.67
N SER A 393 -1.02 -4.24 17.18
CA SER A 393 -0.55 -3.27 18.19
C SER A 393 -0.14 -3.97 19.48
N GLU A 394 -0.93 -4.93 19.95
CA GLU A 394 -0.64 -5.71 21.16
C GLU A 394 0.64 -6.54 20.99
N ARG A 395 0.77 -7.29 19.89
CA ARG A 395 1.96 -8.11 19.61
C ARG A 395 3.22 -7.26 19.44
N THR A 396 3.12 -6.14 18.71
CA THR A 396 4.24 -5.21 18.51
C THR A 396 4.73 -4.65 19.84
N ARG A 397 3.83 -4.14 20.69
CA ARG A 397 4.19 -3.59 22.01
C ARG A 397 4.81 -4.63 22.93
N LYS A 398 4.30 -5.87 22.91
CA LYS A 398 4.86 -6.98 23.66
C LYS A 398 6.27 -7.37 23.21
N ALA A 399 6.54 -7.31 21.90
CA ALA A 399 7.86 -7.60 21.33
C ALA A 399 8.86 -6.44 21.50
N SER A 400 8.37 -5.23 21.79
CA SER A 400 9.19 -4.00 21.89
C SER A 400 8.99 -3.27 23.23
N SER A 401 8.05 -2.31 23.30
CA SER A 401 7.69 -1.55 24.49
C SER A 401 6.23 -1.12 24.48
N ASP A 402 5.60 -1.11 25.66
CA ASP A 402 4.22 -0.60 25.86
C ASP A 402 4.03 0.87 25.49
N SER A 403 5.11 1.66 25.48
CA SER A 403 5.08 3.07 25.12
C SER A 403 5.06 3.31 23.61
N LYS A 404 5.06 2.25 22.78
CA LYS A 404 5.17 2.40 21.33
C LYS A 404 3.92 2.99 20.70
N ILE A 405 4.17 4.01 19.88
CA ILE A 405 3.20 4.60 18.97
C ILE A 405 3.09 3.68 17.77
N VAL A 406 1.85 3.40 17.41
CA VAL A 406 1.48 2.56 16.27
C VAL A 406 0.74 3.46 15.30
N PHE A 407 1.29 3.63 14.11
CA PHE A 407 0.65 4.43 13.06
C PHE A 407 -0.29 3.55 12.23
N LEU A 408 -1.43 4.11 11.84
CA LEU A 408 -2.47 3.43 11.07
C LEU A 408 -2.82 4.27 9.85
N GLU A 409 -2.82 3.62 8.69
CA GLU A 409 -3.21 4.26 7.43
C GLU A 409 -4.62 3.86 7.00
N PRO A 410 -5.45 4.81 6.53
CA PRO A 410 -6.72 4.51 5.87
C PRO A 410 -6.51 4.17 4.38
N LEU A 411 -7.60 3.81 3.69
CA LEU A 411 -7.58 3.61 2.23
C LEU A 411 -7.20 4.89 1.49
N PRO A 412 -6.30 4.85 0.49
CA PRO A 412 -6.05 6.00 -0.38
C PRO A 412 -7.28 6.28 -1.27
N ASN A 413 -7.52 7.56 -1.59
CA ASN A 413 -8.54 8.07 -2.53
C ASN A 413 -10.01 8.11 -2.06
N GLU A 414 -10.32 9.02 -1.14
CA GLU A 414 -11.70 9.55 -0.99
C GLU A 414 -11.88 10.75 -1.94
N GLY A 415 -12.77 10.63 -2.93
CA GLY A 415 -12.70 11.38 -4.19
C GLY A 415 -12.68 12.92 -4.14
N MET A 416 -12.17 13.52 -5.23
CA MET A 416 -12.07 14.98 -5.42
C MET A 416 -13.02 15.49 -6.51
N PHE A 417 -13.63 16.67 -6.30
CA PHE A 417 -14.44 17.35 -7.32
C PHE A 417 -13.56 18.07 -8.37
N PRO A 418 -13.61 17.73 -9.67
CA PRO A 418 -12.65 18.18 -10.69
C PRO A 418 -12.52 19.70 -10.86
N LEU A 419 -13.60 20.47 -10.68
CA LEU A 419 -13.55 21.93 -10.84
C LEU A 419 -12.76 22.64 -9.72
N LYS A 420 -12.49 21.96 -8.60
CA LYS A 420 -11.58 22.45 -7.54
C LYS A 420 -10.10 22.18 -7.85
N ALA A 421 -9.79 21.48 -8.93
CA ALA A 421 -8.42 21.16 -9.33
C ALA A 421 -7.80 22.18 -10.31
N PHE A 422 -8.57 23.15 -10.82
CA PHE A 422 -8.03 24.21 -11.68
C PHE A 422 -7.39 25.33 -10.87
N TYR A 423 -6.18 25.70 -11.25
CA TYR A 423 -5.42 26.83 -10.69
C TYR A 423 -4.52 27.45 -11.76
N TRP A 424 -4.11 28.70 -11.54
CA TRP A 424 -3.31 29.48 -12.49
C TRP A 424 -2.10 30.08 -11.80
N GLY A 425 -0.92 29.95 -12.43
CA GLY A 425 0.33 30.46 -11.86
C GLY A 425 0.82 29.68 -10.63
N GLN A 426 2.08 29.89 -10.26
CA GLN A 426 2.67 29.29 -9.05
C GLN A 426 1.89 29.65 -7.77
N LYS A 427 1.36 30.88 -7.70
CA LYS A 427 0.51 31.31 -6.59
C LYS A 427 -0.77 30.47 -6.49
N GLY A 428 -1.46 30.25 -7.61
CA GLY A 428 -2.65 29.40 -7.63
C GLY A 428 -2.34 27.95 -7.27
N THR A 429 -1.21 27.40 -7.73
CA THR A 429 -0.75 26.05 -7.35
C THR A 429 -0.55 25.95 -5.84
N ARG A 430 0.19 26.88 -5.23
CA ARG A 430 0.43 26.95 -3.78
C ARG A 430 -0.88 27.04 -2.99
N GLU A 431 -1.81 27.91 -3.42
CA GLU A 431 -3.11 28.07 -2.78
C GLU A 431 -3.97 26.80 -2.89
N ASN A 432 -3.90 26.10 -4.02
CA ASN A 432 -4.62 24.86 -4.24
C ASN A 432 -4.11 23.73 -3.34
N PHE A 433 -2.80 23.47 -3.33
CA PHE A 433 -2.18 22.48 -2.45
C PHE A 433 -2.49 22.79 -0.98
N ALA A 434 -2.37 24.07 -0.56
CA ALA A 434 -2.65 24.48 0.82
C ALA A 434 -4.11 24.22 1.20
N LEU A 435 -5.06 24.48 0.30
CA LEU A 435 -6.46 24.20 0.55
C LEU A 435 -6.73 22.69 0.68
N GLN A 436 -6.15 21.87 -0.19
CA GLN A 436 -6.32 20.42 -0.15
C GLN A 436 -5.76 19.82 1.14
N ILE A 437 -4.50 20.12 1.46
CA ILE A 437 -3.83 19.63 2.68
C ILE A 437 -4.57 20.12 3.93
N ARG A 438 -4.99 21.39 3.97
CA ARG A 438 -5.75 21.91 5.11
C ARG A 438 -7.09 21.18 5.30
N ASN A 439 -7.86 20.99 4.23
CA ASN A 439 -9.14 20.27 4.33
C ASN A 439 -8.94 18.86 4.88
N ILE A 440 -7.85 18.21 4.48
CA ILE A 440 -7.50 16.87 4.91
C ILE A 440 -7.15 16.85 6.41
N VAL A 441 -6.31 17.78 6.85
CA VAL A 441 -5.96 17.93 8.28
C VAL A 441 -7.19 18.28 9.12
N GLU A 442 -8.03 19.22 8.67
CA GLU A 442 -9.26 19.63 9.35
C GLU A 442 -10.29 18.48 9.43
N ASN A 443 -10.43 17.68 8.37
CA ASN A 443 -11.27 16.48 8.38
C ASN A 443 -10.73 15.42 9.37
N GLY A 444 -9.41 15.27 9.45
CA GLY A 444 -8.75 14.42 10.45
C GLY A 444 -9.11 14.85 11.87
N TYR A 445 -8.95 16.15 12.18
CA TYR A 445 -9.33 16.70 13.49
C TYR A 445 -10.84 16.58 13.77
N GLY A 446 -11.69 16.81 12.77
CA GLY A 446 -13.15 16.68 12.90
C GLY A 446 -13.59 15.25 13.20
N SER A 447 -12.87 14.26 12.67
CA SER A 447 -13.21 12.83 12.82
C SER A 447 -12.61 12.22 14.09
N LEU A 448 -11.43 12.68 14.53
CA LEU A 448 -10.63 12.01 15.56
C LEU A 448 -10.26 12.88 16.76
N GLY A 449 -10.73 14.14 16.79
CA GLY A 449 -10.34 15.12 17.79
C GLY A 449 -8.90 15.63 17.60
N GLU A 450 -8.38 16.37 18.57
CA GLU A 450 -7.03 16.96 18.56
C GLU A 450 -5.93 15.90 18.68
N THR A 451 -5.70 15.19 17.59
CA THR A 451 -4.73 14.11 17.42
C THR A 451 -3.62 14.57 16.47
N PRO A 452 -2.32 14.33 16.77
CA PRO A 452 -1.25 14.66 15.84
C PRO A 452 -1.50 14.04 14.45
N VAL A 453 -1.25 14.82 13.40
CA VAL A 453 -1.41 14.38 12.00
C VAL A 453 -0.04 14.34 11.31
N LEU A 454 0.24 13.23 10.63
CA LEU A 454 1.41 13.05 9.78
C LEU A 454 0.94 12.64 8.38
N ILE A 455 1.49 13.27 7.34
CA ILE A 455 1.28 12.84 5.96
C ILE A 455 2.28 11.75 5.65
N GLY A 456 1.76 10.54 5.42
CA GLY A 456 2.55 9.31 5.30
C GLY A 456 3.42 9.25 4.06
N GLU A 457 2.92 9.79 2.96
CA GLU A 457 3.61 9.88 1.68
C GLU A 457 3.17 11.16 0.97
N CYS A 458 4.13 11.88 0.39
CA CYS A 458 3.90 12.96 -0.54
C CYS A 458 5.07 13.07 -1.51
N GLY A 459 4.79 13.55 -2.72
CA GLY A 459 5.81 13.69 -3.74
C GLY A 459 5.28 14.42 -4.96
N ILE A 460 6.14 14.55 -5.96
CA ILE A 460 5.84 15.11 -7.27
C ILE A 460 6.35 14.12 -8.34
N PRO A 461 5.63 14.01 -9.47
CA PRO A 461 6.10 13.19 -10.58
C PRO A 461 7.36 13.83 -11.20
N MET A 462 8.51 13.18 -11.06
CA MET A 462 9.76 13.72 -11.64
C MET A 462 9.77 13.66 -13.17
N ASP A 463 9.02 12.74 -13.75
CA ASP A 463 8.85 12.59 -15.20
C ASP A 463 7.84 13.56 -15.82
N MET A 464 7.45 14.61 -15.07
CA MET A 464 6.63 15.70 -15.58
C MET A 464 7.21 16.32 -16.86
N ASN A 465 6.32 16.86 -17.70
CA ASN A 465 6.67 17.40 -19.01
C ASN A 465 7.43 16.38 -19.89
N LYS A 466 7.02 15.10 -19.84
CA LYS A 466 7.64 14.00 -20.62
C LYS A 466 9.13 13.83 -20.34
N LYS A 467 9.55 13.99 -19.08
CA LYS A 467 10.96 13.87 -18.67
C LYS A 467 11.89 14.94 -19.26
N GLU A 468 11.37 16.07 -19.73
CA GLU A 468 12.17 17.17 -20.32
C GLU A 468 13.39 17.52 -19.47
N ALA A 469 13.22 17.65 -18.15
CA ALA A 469 14.31 17.97 -17.22
C ALA A 469 15.48 16.97 -17.24
N PHE A 470 15.24 15.70 -17.56
CA PHE A 470 16.30 14.69 -17.65
C PHE A 470 17.12 14.82 -18.95
N GLU A 471 16.58 15.50 -19.97
CA GLU A 471 17.29 15.78 -21.22
C GLU A 471 17.96 17.15 -21.19
N THR A 472 17.34 18.14 -20.54
CA THR A 472 17.79 19.54 -20.52
C THR A 472 18.62 19.91 -19.30
N ASP A 473 18.61 19.08 -18.26
CA ASP A 473 19.13 19.39 -16.91
C ASP A 473 18.42 20.60 -16.24
N ASP A 474 17.24 20.99 -16.76
CA ASP A 474 16.43 22.07 -16.21
C ASP A 474 15.27 21.52 -15.37
N PHE A 475 15.47 21.50 -14.05
CA PHE A 475 14.50 21.03 -13.06
C PHE A 475 13.61 22.14 -12.48
N ILE A 476 13.45 23.28 -13.17
CA ILE A 476 12.66 24.42 -12.67
C ILE A 476 11.22 24.03 -12.34
N TRP A 477 10.60 23.15 -13.12
CA TRP A 477 9.21 22.73 -12.92
C TRP A 477 9.05 21.82 -11.70
N GLN A 478 9.97 20.88 -11.53
CA GLN A 478 10.04 19.99 -10.38
C GLN A 478 10.28 20.83 -9.12
N THR A 479 11.21 21.77 -9.17
CA THR A 479 11.50 22.70 -8.07
C THR A 479 10.25 23.49 -7.68
N ARG A 480 9.51 24.04 -8.65
CA ARG A 480 8.27 24.80 -8.40
C ARG A 480 7.15 23.95 -7.82
N MET A 481 6.99 22.71 -8.28
CA MET A 481 5.97 21.81 -7.75
C MET A 481 6.30 21.35 -6.33
N MET A 482 7.57 21.01 -6.08
CA MET A 482 8.06 20.68 -4.75
C MET A 482 7.86 21.86 -3.79
N ASP A 483 8.23 23.07 -4.22
CA ASP A 483 8.00 24.30 -3.46
C ASP A 483 6.51 24.51 -3.14
N ALA A 484 5.61 24.30 -4.10
CA ALA A 484 4.19 24.46 -3.87
C ALA A 484 3.63 23.46 -2.85
N MET A 485 4.05 22.21 -2.94
CA MET A 485 3.68 21.14 -2.00
C MET A 485 4.24 21.39 -0.60
N ILE A 486 5.54 21.65 -0.47
CA ILE A 486 6.19 21.94 0.82
C ILE A 486 5.58 23.18 1.47
N THR A 487 5.38 24.27 0.71
CA THR A 487 4.73 25.49 1.21
C THR A 487 3.34 25.18 1.78
N ALA A 488 2.58 24.29 1.15
CA ALA A 488 1.25 23.92 1.61
C ALA A 488 1.26 23.07 2.88
N LEU A 489 2.22 22.15 2.99
CA LEU A 489 2.47 21.34 4.18
C LEU A 489 2.87 22.23 5.36
N GLU A 490 3.82 23.15 5.14
CA GLU A 490 4.26 24.12 6.14
C GLU A 490 3.13 25.06 6.58
N LYS A 491 2.33 25.60 5.64
CA LYS A 491 1.18 26.44 5.96
C LYS A 491 0.12 25.72 6.79
N SER A 492 0.04 24.40 6.67
CA SER A 492 -0.89 23.55 7.40
C SER A 492 -0.29 23.02 8.71
N LEU A 493 0.98 23.33 9.01
CA LEU A 493 1.72 22.89 10.19
C LEU A 493 1.67 21.36 10.39
N VAL A 494 1.70 20.60 9.29
CA VAL A 494 1.60 19.14 9.31
C VAL A 494 2.98 18.52 9.10
N GLY A 495 3.32 17.49 9.88
CA GLY A 495 4.50 16.67 9.59
C GLY A 495 4.25 15.86 8.32
N PHE A 496 5.27 15.58 7.51
CA PHE A 496 5.07 14.89 6.24
C PHE A 496 6.28 14.07 5.82
N THR A 497 6.06 13.01 5.04
CA THR A 497 7.14 12.26 4.42
C THR A 497 7.26 12.40 2.91
N LEU A 498 8.46 12.75 2.40
CA LEU A 498 8.73 12.83 0.96
C LEU A 498 9.10 11.45 0.42
N LEU A 499 8.52 11.11 -0.72
CA LEU A 499 8.91 9.94 -1.49
C LEU A 499 10.29 10.19 -2.13
N ALA A 500 11.20 9.22 -2.13
CA ALA A 500 12.54 9.41 -2.69
C ALA A 500 12.62 9.61 -4.21
N PRO A 501 11.73 9.06 -5.06
CA PRO A 501 11.72 9.41 -6.48
C PRO A 501 11.65 10.92 -6.66
N THR A 502 11.02 11.64 -5.73
CA THR A 502 10.93 13.09 -5.68
C THR A 502 12.23 13.84 -5.38
N THR A 503 13.23 13.15 -4.83
CA THR A 503 14.45 13.76 -4.26
C THR A 503 15.70 13.42 -5.06
N VAL A 504 15.60 12.45 -5.99
CA VAL A 504 16.69 11.97 -6.86
C VAL A 504 17.21 13.01 -7.87
N CYS A 505 16.58 14.20 -7.99
CA CYS A 505 17.12 15.27 -8.85
C CYS A 505 17.56 16.54 -8.14
N LEU A 506 17.58 16.60 -6.79
CA LEU A 506 18.39 17.62 -6.11
C LEU A 506 19.90 17.30 -6.19
N THR A 507 20.28 16.22 -6.88
CA THR A 507 21.64 15.65 -6.96
C THR A 507 22.32 15.83 -8.32
N TYR A 508 21.88 16.75 -9.17
CA TYR A 508 22.65 17.14 -10.37
C TYR A 508 23.10 18.61 -10.40
N SER A 509 23.13 19.27 -9.24
CA SER A 509 23.98 20.45 -9.07
C SER A 509 25.23 20.06 -8.25
N ASP A 510 26.34 19.94 -8.98
CA ASP A 510 27.73 19.99 -8.52
C ASP A 510 28.48 18.67 -8.17
N LEU A 511 29.44 18.38 -9.08
CA LEU A 511 30.80 17.79 -8.90
C LEU A 511 30.90 16.25 -9.04
N TYR A 512 31.74 15.65 -9.91
CA TYR A 512 33.13 15.95 -10.27
C TYR A 512 33.49 15.50 -11.71
N THR A 513 34.25 16.37 -12.41
CA THR A 513 34.90 16.32 -13.76
C THR A 513 34.05 16.36 -15.02
#